data_AF-A0A411IDQ0-F1
#
_entry.id   AF-A0A411IDQ0-F1
#
_cell.length_a   1.000
_cell.length_b   1.000
_cell.length_c   1.000
_cell.angle_alpha   90.00
_cell.angle_beta   90.00
_cell.angle_gamma   90.00
#
_symmetry.space_group_name_H-M   'P 1'
#
loop_
_entity.id
_entity.type
_entity.pdbx_description
1 polymer ?
#
loop_
_entity_poly.entity_id
_entity_poly.type
_entity_poly.pdbx_seq_one_letter_code
_entity_poly.pdbx_strand_id
1 'polypeptide(L)'
;TSKGEQPLSIEEKEGSSLGLIGDLDKVSTETVPLILLVPKSRREDLEKAQLAERLRSQFFIDYGVRLPEVLLRDGEGLDDNSIVL
;
A
#
# COMPACT_ATOMS: atom_id res chain seq x y z
N THR A 1 37.22 41.89 -26.65
CA THR A 1 36.25 42.08 -25.56
C THR A 1 35.26 40.94 -25.64
N SER A 2 34.98 40.30 -24.51
CA SER A 2 34.29 39.02 -24.40
C SER A 2 32.79 39.11 -24.72
N LYS A 3 32.33 38.16 -25.56
CA LYS A 3 31.25 37.20 -25.30
C LYS A 3 29.81 37.71 -25.13
N GLY A 4 28.92 37.19 -25.99
CA GLY A 4 27.65 36.62 -25.51
C GLY A 4 26.37 37.20 -26.10
N GLU A 5 26.01 36.74 -27.31
CA GLU A 5 24.60 36.51 -27.62
C GLU A 5 24.10 35.38 -26.72
N GLN A 6 23.17 35.67 -25.81
CA GLN A 6 22.22 34.69 -25.29
C GLN A 6 20.86 35.37 -25.10
N PRO A 7 19.78 34.85 -25.72
CA PRO A 7 18.43 35.29 -25.46
C PRO A 7 17.98 34.89 -24.04
N LEU A 8 17.07 35.71 -23.53
CA LEU A 8 16.38 35.65 -22.26
C LEU A 8 15.97 34.21 -21.87
N SER A 9 16.69 33.61 -20.92
CA SER A 9 16.24 32.39 -20.23
C SER A 9 14.99 32.75 -19.45
N ILE A 10 13.87 32.12 -19.79
CA ILE A 10 12.64 32.19 -19.04
C ILE A 10 12.96 31.64 -17.64
N GLU A 11 12.86 32.50 -16.62
CA GLU A 11 12.88 32.11 -15.22
C GLU A 11 11.61 31.29 -14.93
N GLU A 12 11.67 29.99 -15.15
CA GLU A 12 10.68 29.06 -14.60
C GLU A 12 11.03 28.81 -13.13
N LYS A 13 10.54 29.70 -12.27
CA LYS A 13 10.48 29.44 -10.83
C LYS A 13 9.02 29.42 -10.37
N GLU A 14 8.70 28.29 -9.76
CA GLU A 14 7.60 28.07 -8.82
C GLU A 14 6.23 27.72 -9.42
N GLY A 15 6.10 26.43 -9.68
CA GLY A 15 4.81 25.77 -9.88
C GLY A 15 4.93 24.27 -10.07
N SER A 16 5.85 23.57 -9.37
CA SER A 16 5.82 22.10 -9.30
C SER A 16 4.61 21.68 -8.46
N SER A 17 3.43 21.78 -9.06
CA SER A 17 2.11 21.54 -8.47
C SER A 17 1.72 20.06 -8.49
N LEU A 18 2.69 19.15 -8.53
CA LEU A 18 2.48 17.75 -8.24
C LEU A 18 3.75 17.30 -7.55
N GLY A 19 3.69 17.27 -6.22
CA GLY A 19 4.77 16.83 -5.35
C GLY A 19 5.39 15.55 -5.88
N LEU A 20 6.46 15.69 -6.66
CA LEU A 20 7.40 14.61 -6.93
C LEU A 20 7.88 14.20 -5.55
N ILE A 21 7.39 13.06 -5.10
CA ILE A 21 7.84 12.37 -3.91
C ILE A 21 9.31 12.00 -4.20
N GLY A 22 10.22 12.93 -3.87
CA GLY A 22 11.66 12.84 -4.10
C GLY A 22 12.36 11.82 -3.21
N ASP A 23 11.60 11.06 -2.41
CA ASP A 23 12.09 10.07 -1.48
C ASP A 23 11.47 8.69 -1.68
N LEU A 24 10.91 8.37 -2.87
CA LEU A 24 10.45 7.00 -3.15
C LEU A 24 11.59 5.96 -3.11
N ASP A 25 12.82 6.37 -3.42
CA ASP A 25 13.97 5.47 -3.53
C ASP A 25 14.63 5.12 -2.17
N LYS A 26 14.18 5.78 -1.09
CA LYS A 26 14.67 5.53 0.29
C LYS A 26 13.64 4.91 1.23
N VAL A 27 12.42 4.69 0.75
CA VAL A 27 11.46 3.88 1.49
C VAL A 27 11.93 2.44 1.30
N SER A 28 12.71 1.93 2.25
CA SER A 28 12.69 0.49 2.56
C SER A 28 11.24 0.05 2.39
N THR A 29 10.96 -0.87 1.48
CA THR A 29 9.60 -1.29 1.14
C THR A 29 8.95 -1.96 2.35
N GLU A 30 8.61 -1.17 3.37
CA GLU A 30 7.77 -1.52 4.49
C GLU A 30 6.38 -1.63 3.89
N THR A 31 6.10 -2.83 3.39
CA THR A 31 4.80 -3.16 2.86
C THR A 31 3.81 -3.02 4.00
N VAL A 32 2.95 -2.01 3.95
CA VAL A 32 1.92 -1.80 4.96
C VAL A 32 1.08 -3.07 5.07
N PRO A 33 0.94 -3.66 6.26
CA PRO A 33 0.18 -4.90 6.43
C PRO A 33 -1.29 -4.64 6.10
N LEU A 34 -1.89 -5.61 5.44
CA LEU A 34 -3.29 -5.59 5.09
C LEU A 34 -4.10 -6.11 6.28
N ILE A 35 -4.97 -5.27 6.85
CA ILE A 35 -5.75 -5.63 8.04
C ILE A 35 -7.15 -6.04 7.60
N LEU A 36 -7.56 -7.24 7.99
CA LEU A 36 -8.93 -7.71 7.83
C LEU A 36 -9.63 -7.67 9.19
N LEU A 37 -10.63 -6.81 9.31
CA LEU A 37 -11.54 -6.82 10.43
C LEU A 37 -12.54 -7.97 10.24
N VAL A 38 -12.49 -8.93 11.16
CA VAL A 38 -13.35 -10.11 11.15
C VAL A 38 -14.22 -10.15 12.42
N PRO A 39 -15.37 -10.81 12.38
CA PRO A 39 -16.21 -10.98 13.56
C PRO A 39 -15.42 -11.76 14.61
N LYS A 40 -15.46 -11.29 15.86
CA LYS A 40 -14.72 -11.91 16.96
C LYS A 40 -15.06 -13.39 17.16
N SER A 41 -16.33 -13.74 16.91
CA SER A 41 -16.86 -15.11 16.93
C SER A 41 -16.16 -16.05 15.95
N ARG A 42 -15.63 -15.53 14.84
CA ARG A 42 -15.05 -16.34 13.74
C ARG A 42 -13.54 -16.23 13.61
N ARG A 43 -12.90 -15.31 14.33
CA ARG A 43 -11.47 -15.08 14.21
C ARG A 43 -10.64 -16.35 14.41
N GLU A 44 -10.91 -17.10 15.47
CA GLU A 44 -10.14 -18.31 15.78
C GLU A 44 -10.27 -19.37 14.68
N ASP A 45 -11.48 -19.53 14.12
CA ASP A 45 -11.73 -20.45 13.01
C ASP A 45 -11.03 -20.00 11.72
N LEU A 46 -11.01 -18.69 11.45
CA LEU A 46 -10.32 -18.12 10.29
C LEU A 46 -8.79 -18.20 10.42
N GLU A 47 -8.25 -18.06 11.64
CA GLU A 47 -6.83 -18.28 11.94
C GLU A 47 -6.46 -19.76 11.76
N LYS A 48 -7.27 -20.70 12.29
CA LYS A 48 -7.08 -22.15 12.09
C LYS A 48 -7.18 -22.56 10.63
N ALA A 49 -8.07 -21.92 9.87
CA ALA A 49 -8.20 -22.14 8.43
C ALA A 49 -7.03 -21.56 7.62
N GLN A 50 -6.11 -20.82 8.27
CA GLN A 50 -4.98 -20.14 7.65
C GLN A 50 -5.42 -19.17 6.53
N LEU A 51 -6.51 -18.43 6.75
CA LEU A 51 -7.08 -17.51 5.74
C LEU A 51 -6.02 -16.54 5.18
N ALA A 52 -5.21 -15.94 6.04
CA ALA A 52 -4.15 -15.00 5.66
C ALA A 52 -3.15 -15.62 4.67
N GLU A 53 -2.64 -16.81 4.97
CA GLU A 53 -1.66 -17.49 4.13
C GLU A 53 -2.27 -18.00 2.83
N ARG A 54 -3.52 -18.49 2.88
CA ARG A 54 -4.27 -18.89 1.68
C ARG A 54 -4.51 -17.71 0.75
N LEU A 55 -4.91 -16.56 1.28
CA LEU A 55 -5.14 -15.34 0.50
C LEU A 55 -3.86 -14.90 -0.20
N ARG A 56 -2.74 -14.84 0.54
CA ARG A 56 -1.44 -14.46 -0.01
C ARG A 56 -0.95 -15.42 -1.08
N SER A 57 -1.11 -16.72 -0.85
CA SER A 57 -0.70 -17.77 -1.80
C SER A 57 -1.55 -17.71 -3.06
N GLN A 58 -2.88 -17.64 -2.92
CA GLN A 58 -3.80 -17.62 -4.04
C GLN A 58 -3.62 -16.34 -4.87
N PHE A 59 -3.44 -15.19 -4.23
CA PHE A 59 -3.18 -13.93 -4.94
C PHE A 59 -1.87 -13.96 -5.74
N PHE A 60 -0.83 -14.60 -5.20
CA PHE A 60 0.40 -14.80 -5.94
C PHE A 60 0.24 -15.75 -7.13
N ILE A 61 -0.54 -16.82 -6.98
CA ILE A 61 -0.82 -17.76 -8.07
C ILE A 61 -1.63 -17.07 -9.18
N ASP A 62 -2.65 -16.31 -8.81
CA ASP A 62 -3.60 -15.73 -9.76
C ASP A 62 -3.06 -14.47 -10.44
N TYR A 63 -2.29 -13.66 -9.73
CA TYR A 63 -1.84 -12.34 -10.21
C TYR A 63 -0.32 -12.20 -10.33
N GLY A 64 0.47 -13.15 -9.84
CA GLY A 64 1.93 -13.07 -9.82
C GLY A 64 2.49 -12.01 -8.86
N VAL A 65 1.64 -11.36 -8.07
CA VAL A 65 1.99 -10.28 -7.14
C VAL A 65 1.99 -10.81 -5.71
N ARG A 66 2.98 -10.40 -4.91
CA ARG A 66 3.03 -10.74 -3.48
C ARG A 66 2.20 -9.75 -2.69
N LEU A 67 1.18 -10.26 -1.99
CA LEU A 67 0.48 -9.45 -0.99
C LEU A 67 1.40 -9.18 0.22
N PRO A 68 1.24 -8.00 0.85
CA PRO A 68 1.82 -7.74 2.17
C PRO A 68 1.35 -8.79 3.19
N GLU A 69 1.92 -8.73 4.40
CA GLU A 69 1.41 -9.50 5.53
C GLU A 69 -0.08 -9.18 5.73
N VAL A 70 -0.89 -10.24 5.93
CA VAL A 70 -2.34 -10.11 6.14
C VAL A 70 -2.62 -10.41 7.61
N LEU A 71 -3.18 -9.44 8.32
CA LEU A 71 -3.48 -9.51 9.75
C LEU A 71 -4.98 -9.59 9.97
N LEU A 72 -5.41 -10.58 10.76
CA LEU A 72 -6.80 -10.67 11.22
C LEU A 72 -6.95 -9.89 12.53
N ARG A 73 -7.93 -9.00 12.59
CA ARG A 73 -8.26 -8.19 13.77
C ARG A 73 -9.73 -8.29 14.09
N ASP A 74 -10.06 -8.18 15.37
CA ASP A 74 -11.46 -8.19 15.81
C ASP A 74 -12.14 -6.91 15.35
N GLY A 75 -13.22 -7.06 14.61
CA GLY A 75 -14.12 -5.96 14.28
C GLY A 75 -15.17 -5.77 15.37
N GLU A 76 -15.17 -4.62 16.03
CA GLU A 76 -16.23 -4.28 16.99
C GLU A 76 -17.55 -4.02 16.25
N GLY A 77 -18.62 -4.70 16.67
CA GLY A 77 -19.97 -4.52 16.10
C GLY A 77 -20.14 -5.10 14.69
N LEU A 78 -19.20 -5.91 14.21
CA LEU A 78 -19.29 -6.57 12.90
C LEU A 78 -20.21 -7.80 12.98
N ASP A 79 -21.18 -7.85 12.05
CA ASP A 79 -22.05 -9.01 11.90
C ASP A 79 -21.25 -10.26 11.53
N ASP A 80 -21.74 -11.43 11.93
CA ASP A 80 -21.07 -12.72 11.82
C ASP A 80 -20.56 -13.11 10.41
N ASN A 81 -21.08 -12.52 9.33
CA ASN A 81 -20.66 -12.81 7.96
C ASN A 81 -20.10 -11.59 7.23
N SER A 82 -19.72 -10.56 7.98
CA SER A 82 -19.18 -9.32 7.45
C SER A 82 -17.67 -9.25 7.68
N ILE A 83 -16.93 -8.85 6.66
CA ILE A 83 -15.49 -8.60 6.72
C ILE A 83 -15.22 -7.21 6.14
N VAL A 84 -14.37 -6.44 6.81
CA VAL A 84 -13.98 -5.08 6.38
C VAL A 84 -12.47 -5.03 6.20
N LEU A 85 -12.03 -4.29 5.18
CA LEU A 85 -10.65 -4.09 4.75
C LEU A 85 -10.26 -2.62 4.89
#